data_AF-A0A841ENS8-F1
#
_entry.id   AF-A0A841ENS8-F1
#
_cell.length_a   1.000
_cell.length_b   1.000
_cell.length_c   1.000
_cell.angle_alpha   90.00
_cell.angle_beta   90.00
_cell.angle_gamma   90.00
#
_symmetry.space_group_name_H-M   'P 1'
#
loop_
_entity.id
_entity.type
_entity.pdbx_description
1 polymer ?
#
loop_
_entity_poly.entity_id
_entity_poly.type
_entity_poly.pdbx_seq_one_letter_code
_entity_poly.pdbx_strand_id
1 'polypeptide(L)'
;MAIDILKTVDIIEIMVNYLEEVRPPEEIRKQLDFGYQIEDQSVILTEIRPFWDNPTEYAERGFAKATFIKSKNVWKIFWLRASLKWQSYEPNPEVSTLDEFLEIVDEDKYHCFKG
;
A
#
# COMPACT_ATOMS: atom_id res chain seq x y z
N MET A 1 24.35 1.47 -1.08
CA MET A 1 23.73 0.98 -2.32
C MET A 1 22.28 1.39 -2.28
N ALA A 2 21.98 2.59 -2.77
CA ALA A 2 20.69 3.22 -2.63
C ALA A 2 19.83 2.88 -3.85
N ILE A 3 18.51 2.87 -3.69
CA ILE A 3 17.64 3.26 -4.80
C ILE A 3 18.10 4.65 -5.23
N ASP A 4 18.16 4.87 -6.53
CA ASP A 4 18.42 6.20 -7.07
C ASP A 4 17.49 7.18 -6.35
N ILE A 5 18.04 8.15 -5.62
CA ILE A 5 17.26 9.05 -4.74
C ILE A 5 16.14 9.72 -5.55
N LEU A 6 16.41 9.97 -6.83
CA LEU A 6 15.46 10.47 -7.83
C LEU A 6 14.24 9.56 -8.02
N LYS A 7 14.41 8.24 -8.03
CA LYS A 7 13.29 7.29 -8.13
C LYS A 7 12.47 7.25 -6.84
N THR A 8 13.11 7.41 -5.67
CA THR A 8 12.38 7.46 -4.40
C THR A 8 11.51 8.71 -4.30
N VAL A 9 11.96 9.86 -4.81
CA VAL A 9 11.15 11.09 -4.84
C VAL A 9 9.91 10.91 -5.70
N ASP A 10 10.05 10.32 -6.90
CA ASP A 10 8.93 10.01 -7.79
C ASP A 10 7.89 9.08 -7.13
N ILE A 11 8.36 8.02 -6.47
CA ILE A 11 7.51 7.11 -5.68
C ILE A 11 6.75 7.86 -4.58
N ILE A 12 7.44 8.75 -3.85
CA ILE A 12 6.84 9.54 -2.78
C ILE A 12 5.78 10.48 -3.35
N GLU A 13 6.06 11.15 -4.46
CA GLU A 13 5.12 12.07 -5.10
C GLU A 13 3.84 11.36 -5.54
N ILE A 14 3.96 10.21 -6.22
CA ILE A 14 2.82 9.37 -6.62
C ILE A 14 2.01 8.93 -5.39
N MET A 15 2.68 8.45 -4.34
CA MET A 15 2.02 8.00 -3.11
C MET A 15 1.31 9.14 -2.37
N VAL A 16 1.93 10.32 -2.31
CA VAL A 16 1.34 11.51 -1.69
C VAL A 16 0.11 11.95 -2.46
N ASN A 17 0.20 12.03 -3.79
CA ASN A 17 -0.94 12.39 -4.64
C ASN A 17 -2.10 11.40 -4.46
N TYR A 18 -1.82 10.10 -4.52
CA TYR A 18 -2.82 9.05 -4.30
C TYR A 18 -3.47 9.16 -2.91
N LEU A 19 -2.68 9.44 -1.87
CA LEU A 19 -3.22 9.64 -0.53
C LEU A 19 -4.09 10.88 -0.43
N GLU A 20 -3.79 11.95 -1.15
CA GLU A 20 -4.66 13.12 -1.20
C GLU A 20 -5.99 12.82 -1.89
N GLU A 21 -5.99 11.97 -2.92
CA GLU A 21 -7.21 11.53 -3.62
C GLU A 21 -8.06 10.55 -2.80
N VAL A 22 -7.40 9.62 -2.10
CA VAL A 22 -8.08 8.57 -1.31
C VAL A 22 -8.43 9.03 0.10
N ARG A 23 -7.78 10.08 0.61
CA ARG A 23 -8.05 10.61 1.96
C ARG A 23 -9.52 10.97 2.10
N PRO A 24 -10.25 10.26 2.98
CA PRO A 24 -11.64 10.57 3.18
C PRO A 24 -11.76 11.86 4.02
N PRO A 25 -12.93 12.52 3.99
CA PRO A 25 -13.18 13.75 4.74
C PRO A 25 -12.89 13.59 6.24
N GLU A 26 -12.65 14.70 6.91
CA GLU A 26 -12.19 14.80 8.30
C GLU A 26 -13.03 13.95 9.29
N GLU A 27 -14.32 13.80 8.99
CA GLU A 27 -15.27 12.99 9.77
C GLU A 27 -15.02 11.47 9.65
N ILE A 28 -14.63 11.02 8.47
CA ILE A 28 -14.32 9.60 8.17
C ILE A 28 -12.86 9.30 8.53
N ARG A 29 -11.98 10.30 8.51
CA ARG A 29 -10.57 10.17 8.91
C ARG A 29 -10.36 9.64 10.32
N LYS A 30 -11.33 9.86 11.20
CA LYS A 30 -11.35 9.30 12.57
C LYS A 30 -11.69 7.81 12.61
N GLN A 31 -12.27 7.28 11.53
CA GLN A 31 -12.73 5.90 11.39
C GLN A 31 -11.83 5.09 10.44
N LEU A 32 -11.30 5.72 9.40
CA LEU A 32 -10.42 5.09 8.41
C LEU A 32 -9.50 6.16 7.83
N ASP A 33 -8.21 5.98 8.03
CA ASP A 33 -7.15 6.74 7.38
C ASP A 33 -6.21 5.77 6.66
N PHE A 34 -5.49 6.26 5.66
CA PHE A 34 -4.57 5.46 4.87
C PHE A 34 -3.16 6.03 5.02
N GLY A 35 -2.22 5.13 5.20
CA GLY A 35 -0.80 5.42 5.29
C GLY A 35 -0.01 4.59 4.30
N TYR A 36 1.27 4.92 4.20
CA TYR A 36 2.23 4.16 3.45
C TYR A 36 3.57 4.19 4.17
N GLN A 37 4.34 3.13 4.00
CA GLN A 37 5.68 2.98 4.52
C GLN A 37 6.59 2.53 3.39
N ILE A 38 7.75 3.16 3.26
CA ILE A 38 8.75 2.77 2.28
C ILE A 38 9.90 2.11 3.04
N GLU A 39 10.06 0.81 2.85
CA GLU A 39 11.15 -0.01 3.39
C GLU A 39 12.14 -0.35 2.28
N ASP A 40 13.28 0.35 2.23
CA ASP A 40 14.27 0.25 1.15
C ASP A 40 13.57 0.38 -0.21
N GLN A 41 13.39 -0.75 -0.91
CA GLN A 41 12.80 -0.88 -2.24
C GLN A 41 11.37 -1.44 -2.23
N SER A 42 10.74 -1.50 -1.05
CA SER A 42 9.36 -1.95 -0.90
C SER A 42 8.50 -0.83 -0.39
N VAL A 43 7.35 -0.63 -1.02
CA VAL A 43 6.30 0.26 -0.53
C VAL A 43 5.21 -0.61 0.09
N ILE A 44 4.79 -0.27 1.30
CA ILE A 44 3.76 -0.98 2.06
C ILE A 44 2.65 0.02 2.31
N LEU A 45 1.43 -0.29 1.88
CA LEU A 45 0.25 0.48 2.22
C LEU A 45 -0.32 -0.03 3.53
N THR A 46 -0.61 0.91 4.42
CA THR A 46 -1.19 0.64 5.74
C THR A 46 -2.56 1.29 5.82
N GLU A 47 -3.54 0.55 6.35
CA GLU A 47 -4.80 1.12 6.79
C GLU A 47 -4.65 1.48 8.28
N ILE A 48 -5.08 2.67 8.66
CA ILE A 48 -5.06 3.16 10.03
C ILE A 48 -6.51 3.29 10.46
N ARG A 49 -6.92 2.48 11.44
CA ARG A 49 -8.29 2.51 11.95
C ARG A 49 -8.31 2.33 13.46
N PRO A 50 -9.26 2.96 14.18
CA PRO A 50 -9.45 2.70 15.59
C PRO A 50 -9.78 1.23 15.84
N PHE A 51 -9.34 0.71 16.99
CA PHE A 51 -9.75 -0.60 17.43
C PHE A 51 -11.27 -0.63 17.63
N TRP A 52 -11.90 -1.72 17.23
CA TRP A 52 -13.34 -1.92 17.39
C TRP A 52 -13.79 -1.85 18.87
N ASP A 53 -12.90 -2.25 19.79
CA ASP A 53 -13.13 -2.28 21.22
C ASP A 53 -12.71 -0.96 21.91
N ASN A 54 -11.64 -0.31 21.41
CA ASN A 54 -11.08 0.92 21.97
C ASN A 54 -10.90 1.99 20.87
N PRO A 55 -11.82 2.98 20.75
CA PRO A 55 -11.69 4.07 19.79
C PRO A 55 -10.54 5.04 20.09
N THR A 56 -9.85 4.89 21.21
CA THR A 56 -8.66 5.66 21.60
C THR A 56 -7.37 5.07 21.03
N GLU A 57 -7.37 3.79 20.66
CA GLU A 57 -6.20 3.10 20.13
C GLU A 57 -6.36 2.89 18.62
N TYR A 58 -5.40 3.39 17.85
CA TYR A 58 -5.35 3.22 16.40
C TYR A 58 -4.45 2.03 16.07
N ALA A 59 -4.97 1.12 15.25
CA ALA A 59 -4.19 0.03 14.70
C ALA A 59 -3.81 0.35 13.27
N GLU A 60 -2.52 0.31 12.98
CA GLU A 60 -1.97 0.34 11.63
C GLU A 60 -1.85 -1.10 11.13
N ARG A 61 -2.51 -1.41 10.01
CA ARG A 61 -2.48 -2.74 9.40
C ARG A 61 -1.97 -2.61 7.97
N GLY A 62 -0.83 -3.23 7.69
CA GLY A 62 -0.34 -3.34 6.32
C GLY A 62 -1.24 -4.29 5.54
N PHE A 63 -1.87 -3.82 4.46
CA PHE A 63 -2.75 -4.67 3.65
C PHE A 63 -2.11 -5.02 2.29
N ALA A 64 -1.34 -4.09 1.70
CA ALA A 64 -0.66 -4.28 0.42
C ALA A 64 0.82 -3.93 0.52
N LYS A 65 1.66 -4.66 -0.22
CA LYS A 65 3.10 -4.43 -0.31
C LYS A 65 3.57 -4.57 -1.75
N ALA A 66 4.25 -3.58 -2.27
CA ALA A 66 4.89 -3.58 -3.58
C ALA A 66 6.41 -3.57 -3.41
N THR A 67 7.12 -4.60 -3.90
CA THR A 67 8.60 -4.63 -3.87
C THR A 67 9.17 -4.41 -5.26
N PHE A 68 9.98 -3.35 -5.42
CA PHE A 68 10.66 -3.05 -6.67
C PHE A 68 11.84 -4.01 -6.90
N ILE A 69 11.88 -4.64 -8.08
CA ILE A 69 12.96 -5.50 -8.53
C ILE A 69 13.76 -4.78 -9.61
N LYS A 70 14.90 -4.20 -9.22
CA LYS A 70 15.82 -3.48 -10.12
C LYS A 70 16.25 -4.31 -11.34
N SER A 71 16.51 -5.61 -11.17
CA SER A 71 16.99 -6.48 -12.26
C SER A 71 15.99 -6.67 -13.39
N LYS A 72 14.69 -6.56 -13.10
CA LYS A 72 13.62 -6.68 -14.09
C LYS A 72 12.94 -5.34 -14.37
N ASN A 73 13.22 -4.32 -13.56
CA ASN A 73 12.55 -3.03 -13.55
C ASN A 73 11.01 -3.18 -13.43
N VAL A 74 10.57 -4.10 -12.56
CA VAL A 74 9.16 -4.38 -12.25
C VAL A 74 8.92 -4.33 -10.75
N TRP A 75 7.69 -4.03 -10.35
CA TRP A 75 7.20 -4.09 -8.98
C TRP A 75 6.46 -5.39 -8.75
N LYS A 76 6.84 -6.15 -7.73
CA LYS A 76 6.08 -7.33 -7.30
C LYS A 76 5.05 -6.96 -6.26
N ILE A 77 3.83 -7.43 -6.44
CA ILE A 77 2.71 -7.15 -5.54
C ILE A 77 2.54 -8.31 -4.56
N PHE A 78 2.38 -7.95 -3.30
CA PHE A 78 2.11 -8.82 -2.19
C PHE A 78 0.91 -8.31 -1.41
N TRP A 79 0.11 -9.23 -0.90
CA TRP A 79 -1.02 -8.97 -0.02
C TRP A 79 -0.82 -9.69 1.31
N LEU A 80 -1.31 -9.09 2.39
CA LEU A 80 -1.24 -9.71 3.71
C LEU A 80 -2.42 -10.67 3.91
N ARG A 81 -2.15 -11.97 3.96
CA ARG A 81 -3.21 -12.96 4.25
C ARG A 81 -3.64 -12.86 5.71
N ALA A 82 -4.85 -13.33 6.05
CA ALA A 82 -5.33 -13.50 7.44
C ALA A 82 -4.36 -14.30 8.35
N SER A 83 -3.44 -15.08 7.77
CA SER A 83 -2.35 -15.76 8.48
C SER A 83 -1.19 -14.83 8.89
N LEU A 84 -1.29 -13.51 8.66
CA LEU A 84 -0.23 -12.50 8.82
C LEU A 84 1.04 -12.78 7.99
N LYS A 85 0.86 -13.45 6.84
CA LYS A 85 1.95 -13.78 5.92
C LYS A 85 1.73 -13.06 4.60
N TRP A 86 2.77 -12.40 4.12
CA TRP A 86 2.81 -11.80 2.79
C TRP A 86 2.78 -12.90 1.72
N GLN A 87 1.81 -12.81 0.82
CA GLN A 87 1.65 -13.72 -0.31
C GLN A 87 1.68 -12.91 -1.59
N SER A 88 2.22 -13.45 -2.68
CA SER A 88 2.16 -12.77 -3.98
C SER A 88 0.73 -12.70 -4.48
N TYR A 89 0.35 -11.59 -5.08
CA TYR A 89 -0.97 -11.43 -5.67
C TYR A 89 -1.01 -12.16 -7.03
N GLU A 90 -1.57 -13.37 -7.06
CA GLU A 90 -1.54 -14.24 -8.25
C GLU A 90 -2.17 -13.68 -9.55
N PRO A 91 -3.26 -12.89 -9.55
CA PRO A 91 -3.82 -12.38 -10.81
C PRO A 91 -2.88 -11.37 -11.50
N ASN A 92 -2.24 -10.50 -10.72
CA ASN A 92 -1.24 -9.53 -11.19
C ASN A 92 -0.05 -9.52 -10.21
N PRO A 93 0.90 -10.47 -10.34
CA PRO A 93 2.01 -10.60 -9.40
C PRO A 93 3.11 -9.57 -9.64
N GLU A 94 3.13 -8.97 -10.83
CA GLU A 94 4.09 -7.95 -11.22
C GLU A 94 3.43 -6.82 -12.03
N VAL A 95 3.85 -5.59 -11.76
CA VAL A 95 3.45 -4.38 -12.50
C VAL A 95 4.67 -3.58 -12.90
N SER A 96 4.54 -2.78 -13.95
CA SER A 96 5.65 -1.97 -14.46
C SER A 96 5.76 -0.65 -13.71
N THR A 97 4.62 -0.10 -13.29
CA THR A 97 4.52 1.20 -12.62
C THR A 97 3.85 1.08 -11.24
N LEU A 98 4.11 2.08 -10.40
CA LEU A 98 3.48 2.15 -9.08
C LEU A 98 2.00 2.54 -9.18
N ASP A 99 1.64 3.30 -10.22
CA ASP A 99 0.26 3.70 -10.52
C ASP A 99 -0.63 2.46 -10.76
N GLU A 100 -0.17 1.53 -11.59
CA GLU A 100 -0.85 0.23 -11.79
C GLU A 100 -1.01 -0.56 -10.49
N PHE A 101 -0.04 -0.47 -9.56
CA PHE A 101 -0.18 -1.10 -8.24
C PHE A 101 -1.31 -0.47 -7.43
N LEU A 102 -1.42 0.86 -7.46
CA LEU A 102 -2.48 1.60 -6.78
C LEU A 102 -3.85 1.30 -7.39
N GLU A 103 -3.95 1.25 -8.72
CA GLU A 103 -5.16 0.84 -9.43
C GLU A 103 -5.59 -0.58 -9.03
N ILE A 104 -4.67 -1.55 -8.94
CA ILE A 104 -5.00 -2.92 -8.51
C ILE A 104 -5.51 -2.95 -7.07
N VAL A 105 -4.92 -2.12 -6.21
CA VAL A 105 -5.32 -1.99 -4.81
C VAL A 105 -6.71 -1.36 -4.70
N ASP A 106 -7.03 -0.38 -5.55
CA ASP A 106 -8.34 0.27 -5.53
C ASP A 106 -9.43 -0.61 -6.16
N GLU A 107 -9.11 -1.25 -7.28
CA GLU A 107 -9.98 -2.18 -7.99
C GLU A 107 -10.33 -3.39 -7.12
N ASP A 108 -9.38 -3.83 -6.28
CA ASP A 108 -9.52 -4.93 -5.31
C ASP A 108 -10.38 -6.08 -5.83
N LYS A 109 -10.09 -6.56 -7.05
CA LYS A 109 -10.90 -7.55 -7.78
C LYS A 109 -11.25 -8.80 -6.96
N TYR A 110 -10.41 -9.17 -6.00
CA TYR A 110 -10.62 -10.33 -5.14
C TYR A 110 -11.01 -10.00 -3.70
N HIS A 111 -11.34 -8.74 -3.38
CA HIS A 111 -11.61 -8.30 -2.01
C HIS A 111 -10.51 -8.74 -1.03
N CYS A 112 -9.27 -8.76 -1.52
CA CYS A 112 -8.10 -9.25 -0.79
C CYS A 112 -7.39 -8.14 -0.03
N PHE A 113 -7.61 -6.89 -0.42
CA PHE A 113 -6.98 -5.71 0.18
C PHE A 113 -7.93 -4.96 1.11
N LYS A 114 -9.19 -4.77 0.73
CA LYS A 114 -10.22 -4.02 1.49
C LYS A 114 -11.35 -4.94 2.00
N GLY A 115 -10.98 -6.15 2.45
CA GLY A 115 -11.90 -7.19 2.95
C GLY A 115 -12.29 -7.07 4.42
#